data_AF-A0A5B7VB64-F1
#
_entry.id   AF-A0A5B7VB64-F1
#
_cell.length_a   1.000
_cell.length_b   1.000
_cell.length_c   1.000
_cell.angle_alpha   90.00
_cell.angle_beta   90.00
_cell.angle_gamma   90.00
#
_symmetry.space_group_name_H-M   'P 1'
#
loop_
_entity.id
_entity.type
_entity.pdbx_description
1 polymer ?
#
loop_
_entity_poly.entity_id
_entity_poly.type
_entity_poly.pdbx_seq_one_letter_code
_entity_poly.pdbx_strand_id
1 'polypeptide(L)'
;MASQWKKRLVKQERPAFAYESGPVPLPYPQGWFMLAPSAEVPPGSVVTRRFMGEDVVVYRTRSGRLRVVRPYCPHLGAHLGCGWVDGEEIVCPFHHFAFGPDGNNVRVGPGYDVPLIQRRVSTLHSEEMNGGIFAWSGQGGETPSWRLPQLPGQASRAPLFKTFDLHTHPQEVCENIFDAGHTRAVHGYADCFMRRPPVADKHEYSAALRFSRPFPPFGVLESDLDISLHGLGFFEATFHVPKIGLKMVVMASPRPVEPWRVHLALGVSSVSLDPGFGWRRRLPEKLVAWFSRTITPMNMRMLMADAAPDHGIWDRKHYTSPPALVREEGPIGSYRKWCQQFYAPDRGAVADADAGSAT
;
A
#
# COMPACT_ATOMS: atom_id res chain seq x y z
N MET A 1 -15.14 -0.14 31.23
CA MET A 1 -16.06 -0.35 30.08
C MET A 1 -15.39 -0.18 28.71
N ALA A 2 -14.42 0.72 28.52
CA ALA A 2 -13.78 1.02 27.22
C ALA A 2 -12.99 -0.12 26.52
N SER A 3 -12.76 -1.29 27.14
CA SER A 3 -12.02 -2.39 26.51
C SER A 3 -12.90 -3.52 25.94
N GLN A 4 -14.18 -3.60 26.34
CA GLN A 4 -15.04 -4.73 25.94
C GLN A 4 -15.52 -4.62 24.49
N TRP A 5 -15.74 -3.42 23.95
CA TRP A 5 -16.21 -3.24 22.58
C TRP A 5 -15.14 -3.62 21.54
N LYS A 6 -13.87 -3.31 21.79
CA LYS A 6 -12.74 -3.72 20.92
C LYS A 6 -12.69 -5.24 20.76
N LYS A 7 -12.92 -5.96 21.87
CA LYS A 7 -13.03 -7.42 21.85
C LYS A 7 -14.24 -7.93 21.06
N ARG A 8 -15.34 -7.17 20.98
CA ARG A 8 -16.51 -7.52 20.15
C ARG A 8 -16.19 -7.39 18.66
N LEU A 9 -15.50 -6.32 18.25
CA LEU A 9 -15.09 -6.14 16.84
C LEU A 9 -14.23 -7.29 16.32
N VAL A 10 -13.30 -7.78 17.15
CA VAL A 10 -12.43 -8.91 16.78
C VAL A 10 -13.17 -10.24 16.74
N LYS A 11 -14.21 -10.41 17.58
CA LYS A 11 -14.94 -11.69 17.73
C LYS A 11 -16.11 -11.87 16.78
N GLN A 12 -16.70 -10.79 16.29
CA GLN A 12 -17.85 -10.87 15.39
C GLN A 12 -17.42 -11.35 14.00
N GLU A 13 -18.30 -12.09 13.33
CA GLU A 13 -18.09 -12.41 11.92
C GLU A 13 -17.97 -11.12 11.09
N ARG A 14 -17.14 -11.19 10.06
CA ARG A 14 -16.95 -10.09 9.13
C ARG A 14 -18.08 -10.14 8.09
N PRO A 15 -18.71 -9.00 7.74
CA PRO A 15 -19.74 -9.01 6.70
C PRO A 15 -19.18 -9.59 5.39
N ALA A 16 -20.00 -10.37 4.67
CA ALA A 16 -19.57 -11.07 3.45
C ALA A 16 -19.21 -10.09 2.32
N PHE A 17 -19.95 -8.99 2.21
CA PHE A 17 -19.73 -7.91 1.26
C PHE A 17 -19.59 -6.58 1.99
N ALA A 18 -18.59 -5.80 1.60
CA ALA A 18 -18.54 -4.40 1.97
C ALA A 18 -19.75 -3.71 1.32
N TYR A 19 -20.62 -3.08 2.12
CA TYR A 19 -21.68 -2.22 1.60
C TYR A 19 -22.70 -2.89 0.68
N GLU A 20 -23.19 -4.08 1.04
CA GLU A 20 -24.17 -4.86 0.23
C GLU A 20 -25.42 -4.05 -0.19
N SER A 21 -25.77 -3.00 0.57
CA SER A 21 -26.81 -2.02 0.26
C SER A 21 -26.33 -0.56 0.37
N GLY A 22 -25.03 -0.32 0.29
CA GLY A 22 -24.41 0.98 0.59
C GLY A 22 -24.10 1.84 -0.64
N PRO A 23 -23.35 2.94 -0.47
CA PRO A 23 -23.08 3.89 -1.54
C PRO A 23 -22.24 3.25 -2.65
N VAL A 24 -22.41 3.78 -3.87
CA VAL A 24 -21.61 3.41 -5.04
C VAL A 24 -20.12 3.51 -4.69
N PRO A 25 -19.30 2.49 -5.02
CA PRO A 25 -17.87 2.52 -4.78
C PRO A 25 -17.20 3.75 -5.36
N LEU A 26 -16.27 4.32 -4.59
CA LEU A 26 -15.33 5.28 -5.14
C LEU A 26 -14.53 4.60 -6.28
N PRO A 27 -14.22 5.32 -7.37
CA PRO A 27 -13.40 4.79 -8.45
C PRO A 27 -12.02 4.35 -7.95
N TYR A 28 -11.32 3.51 -8.72
CA TYR A 28 -9.94 3.19 -8.41
C TYR A 28 -9.05 4.44 -8.56
N PRO A 29 -8.30 4.83 -7.50
CA PRO A 29 -7.45 6.00 -7.58
C PRO A 29 -6.22 5.75 -8.46
N GLN A 30 -5.75 6.83 -9.09
CA GLN A 30 -4.44 6.89 -9.74
C GLN A 30 -3.33 6.93 -8.69
N GLY A 31 -2.25 6.18 -8.91
CA GLY A 31 -1.06 6.22 -8.06
C GLY A 31 -0.28 4.91 -7.97
N TRP A 32 0.75 4.91 -7.14
CA TRP A 32 1.57 3.73 -6.85
C TRP A 32 0.99 2.89 -5.72
N PHE A 33 0.79 1.59 -5.95
CA PHE A 33 0.29 0.65 -4.95
C PHE A 33 1.17 -0.59 -4.89
N MET A 34 1.39 -1.11 -3.68
CA MET A 34 2.22 -2.27 -3.45
C MET A 34 1.48 -3.56 -3.84
N LEU A 35 2.08 -4.34 -4.72
CA LEU A 35 1.59 -5.65 -5.16
C LEU A 35 2.03 -6.77 -4.21
N ALA A 36 3.29 -6.75 -3.79
CA ALA A 36 3.87 -7.76 -2.90
C ALA A 36 5.13 -7.22 -2.21
N PRO A 37 5.47 -7.73 -1.02
CA PRO A 37 6.84 -7.67 -0.51
C PRO A 37 7.82 -8.25 -1.53
N SER A 38 8.95 -7.57 -1.78
CA SER A 38 9.89 -8.00 -2.81
C SER A 38 10.43 -9.42 -2.57
N ALA A 39 10.65 -9.77 -1.30
CA ALA A 39 11.12 -11.09 -0.88
C ALA A 39 10.16 -12.24 -1.25
N GLU A 40 8.88 -11.97 -1.53
CA GLU A 40 7.93 -12.99 -2.01
C GLU A 40 8.12 -13.34 -3.48
N VAL A 41 8.88 -12.53 -4.24
CA VAL A 41 9.10 -12.71 -5.67
C VAL A 41 10.60 -12.83 -5.96
N PRO A 42 11.27 -13.93 -5.52
CA PRO A 42 12.67 -14.17 -5.83
C PRO A 42 12.91 -14.38 -7.34
N PRO A 43 14.16 -14.32 -7.83
CA PRO A 43 14.46 -14.58 -9.25
C PRO A 43 13.90 -15.93 -9.73
N GLY A 44 13.28 -15.93 -10.89
CA GLY A 44 12.63 -17.11 -11.49
C GLY A 44 11.21 -17.40 -11.02
N SER A 45 10.64 -16.59 -10.12
CA SER A 45 9.28 -16.79 -9.61
C SER A 45 8.21 -16.03 -10.40
N VAL A 46 6.98 -16.54 -10.31
CA VAL A 46 5.76 -15.93 -10.85
C VAL A 46 4.73 -15.92 -9.72
N VAL A 47 4.08 -14.79 -9.49
CA VAL A 47 2.96 -14.66 -8.55
C VAL A 47 1.82 -13.88 -9.18
N THR A 48 0.58 -14.23 -8.84
CA THR A 48 -0.62 -13.48 -9.25
C THR A 48 -1.12 -12.63 -8.09
N ARG A 49 -1.55 -11.41 -8.39
CA ARG A 49 -2.13 -10.47 -7.42
C ARG A 49 -3.34 -9.80 -8.03
N ARG A 50 -4.41 -9.61 -7.24
CA ARG A 50 -5.53 -8.74 -7.62
C ARG A 50 -5.12 -7.28 -7.51
N PHE A 51 -5.44 -6.48 -8.51
CA PHE A 51 -5.12 -5.06 -8.59
C PHE A 51 -6.19 -4.33 -9.39
N MET A 52 -6.90 -3.40 -8.74
CA MET A 52 -7.95 -2.59 -9.36
C MET A 52 -9.01 -3.43 -10.09
N GLY A 53 -9.52 -4.49 -9.45
CA GLY A 53 -10.60 -5.33 -9.98
C GLY A 53 -10.17 -6.42 -10.97
N GLU A 54 -8.89 -6.45 -11.35
CA GLU A 54 -8.32 -7.43 -12.29
C GLU A 54 -7.14 -8.18 -11.67
N ASP A 55 -6.75 -9.31 -12.27
CA ASP A 55 -5.47 -9.95 -11.95
C ASP A 55 -4.32 -9.24 -12.65
N VAL A 56 -3.16 -9.25 -12.01
CA VAL A 56 -1.86 -8.95 -12.60
C VAL A 56 -0.88 -10.06 -12.28
N VAL A 57 0.06 -10.30 -13.18
CA VAL A 57 1.14 -11.27 -13.00
C VAL A 57 2.42 -10.52 -12.71
N VAL A 58 3.00 -10.79 -11.55
CA VAL A 58 4.29 -10.27 -11.13
C VAL A 58 5.29 -11.40 -11.28
N TYR A 59 6.34 -11.19 -12.05
CA TYR A 59 7.41 -12.17 -12.20
C TYR A 59 8.77 -11.52 -12.11
N ARG A 60 9.77 -12.32 -11.75
CA ARG A 60 11.16 -11.90 -11.77
C ARG A 60 11.94 -12.83 -12.68
N THR A 61 12.65 -12.27 -13.66
CA THR A 61 13.51 -13.05 -14.54
C THR A 61 14.61 -13.76 -13.75
N ARG A 62 15.30 -14.72 -14.37
CA ARG A 62 16.43 -15.40 -13.73
C ARG A 62 17.58 -14.44 -13.41
N SER A 63 17.80 -13.40 -14.21
CA SER A 63 18.77 -12.34 -13.88
C SER A 63 18.31 -11.38 -12.78
N GLY A 64 17.05 -11.47 -12.35
CA GLY A 64 16.50 -10.64 -11.28
C GLY A 64 15.65 -9.46 -11.75
N ARG A 65 15.40 -9.31 -13.06
CA ARG A 65 14.60 -8.21 -13.62
C ARG A 65 13.12 -8.41 -13.26
N LEU A 66 12.58 -7.47 -12.49
CA LEU A 66 11.17 -7.45 -12.09
C LEU A 66 10.27 -7.00 -13.24
N ARG A 67 9.12 -7.67 -13.42
CA ARG A 67 8.07 -7.29 -14.36
C ARG A 67 6.68 -7.52 -13.80
N VAL A 68 5.77 -6.62 -14.18
CA VAL A 68 4.34 -6.72 -13.91
C VAL A 68 3.61 -6.65 -15.23
N VAL A 69 2.74 -7.63 -15.50
CA VAL A 69 2.03 -7.75 -16.76
C VAL A 69 0.56 -8.06 -16.56
N ARG A 70 -0.26 -7.76 -17.57
CA ARG A 70 -1.63 -8.24 -17.64
C ARG A 70 -1.64 -9.77 -17.76
N PRO A 71 -2.67 -10.44 -17.22
CA PRO A 71 -2.57 -11.85 -16.89
C PRO A 71 -2.74 -12.76 -18.10
N TYR A 72 -3.42 -12.31 -19.15
CA TYR A 72 -3.82 -13.19 -20.25
C TYR A 72 -2.85 -13.14 -21.42
N CYS A 73 -2.45 -14.33 -21.87
CA CYS A 73 -1.63 -14.52 -23.04
C CYS A 73 -2.38 -14.02 -24.30
N PRO A 74 -1.78 -13.15 -25.13
CA PRO A 74 -2.41 -12.60 -26.32
C PRO A 74 -2.62 -13.63 -27.45
N HIS A 75 -2.18 -14.87 -27.25
CA HIS A 75 -2.44 -15.96 -28.19
C HIS A 75 -3.90 -16.43 -28.09
N LEU A 76 -4.27 -17.10 -27.00
CA LEU A 76 -5.61 -17.67 -26.78
C LEU A 76 -6.10 -17.48 -25.33
N GLY A 77 -5.61 -16.45 -24.63
CA GLY A 77 -6.18 -16.03 -23.36
C GLY A 77 -5.79 -16.88 -22.14
N ALA A 78 -4.81 -17.78 -22.23
CA ALA A 78 -4.34 -18.52 -21.06
C ALA A 78 -3.73 -17.59 -20.00
N HIS A 79 -4.01 -17.84 -18.73
CA HIS A 79 -3.52 -17.03 -17.62
C HIS A 79 -2.03 -17.30 -17.35
N LEU A 80 -1.15 -16.32 -17.62
CA LEU A 80 0.30 -16.37 -17.47
C LEU A 80 0.77 -16.57 -16.03
N GLY A 81 -0.08 -16.27 -15.04
CA GLY A 81 0.18 -16.59 -13.64
C GLY A 81 0.27 -18.09 -13.35
N CYS A 82 -0.24 -18.93 -14.24
CA CYS A 82 -0.07 -20.39 -14.19
C CYS A 82 1.16 -20.87 -15.00
N GLY A 83 1.93 -19.93 -15.58
CA GLY A 83 3.14 -20.19 -16.35
C GLY A 83 4.41 -20.21 -15.48
N TRP A 84 5.57 -20.07 -16.11
CA TRP A 84 6.87 -20.06 -15.44
C TRP A 84 7.87 -19.13 -16.12
N VAL A 85 8.96 -18.83 -15.42
CA VAL A 85 10.07 -18.05 -15.96
C VAL A 85 11.13 -18.96 -16.58
N ASP A 86 11.51 -18.68 -17.83
CA ASP A 86 12.63 -19.31 -18.52
C ASP A 86 13.62 -18.24 -18.99
N GLY A 87 14.80 -18.17 -18.35
CA GLY A 87 15.75 -17.10 -18.58
C GLY A 87 15.16 -15.71 -18.28
N GLU A 88 14.98 -14.90 -19.33
CA GLU A 88 14.40 -13.55 -19.26
C GLU A 88 12.91 -13.50 -19.63
N GLU A 89 12.31 -14.65 -19.90
CA GLU A 89 10.99 -14.75 -20.51
C GLU A 89 9.95 -15.29 -19.52
N ILE A 90 8.72 -14.81 -19.62
CA ILE A 90 7.55 -15.47 -19.04
C ILE A 90 6.95 -16.42 -20.07
N VAL A 91 6.80 -17.69 -19.73
CA VAL A 91 6.31 -18.74 -20.64
C VAL A 91 4.86 -19.08 -20.31
N CYS A 92 4.01 -19.04 -21.34
CA CYS A 92 2.61 -19.36 -21.25
C CYS A 92 2.38 -20.86 -20.99
N PRO A 93 1.52 -21.25 -20.03
CA PRO A 93 1.32 -22.65 -19.70
C PRO A 93 0.55 -23.46 -20.75
N PHE A 94 -0.10 -22.80 -21.70
CA PHE A 94 -0.97 -23.50 -22.66
C PHE A 94 -0.20 -23.99 -23.88
N HIS A 95 0.44 -23.07 -24.61
CA HIS A 95 1.17 -23.38 -25.85
C HIS A 95 2.64 -22.95 -25.78
N HIS A 96 3.15 -22.60 -24.59
CA HIS A 96 4.56 -22.28 -24.34
C HIS A 96 5.11 -21.13 -25.19
N PHE A 97 4.24 -20.22 -25.62
CA PHE A 97 4.69 -18.92 -26.14
C PHE A 97 5.39 -18.17 -25.02
N ALA A 98 6.56 -17.62 -25.31
CA ALA A 98 7.38 -16.91 -24.34
C ALA A 98 7.45 -15.43 -24.67
N PHE A 99 7.33 -14.60 -23.63
CA PHE A 99 7.31 -13.15 -23.76
C PHE A 99 8.51 -12.55 -23.02
N GLY A 100 9.25 -11.70 -23.72
CA GLY A 100 10.39 -10.99 -23.16
C GLY A 100 9.98 -9.91 -22.15
N PRO A 101 10.93 -9.26 -21.47
CA PRO A 101 10.65 -8.26 -20.44
C PRO A 101 9.97 -6.98 -20.95
N ASP A 102 9.97 -6.73 -22.25
CA ASP A 102 9.22 -5.64 -22.90
C ASP A 102 7.77 -6.06 -23.26
N GLY A 103 7.42 -7.31 -22.97
CA GLY A 103 6.14 -7.93 -23.28
C GLY A 103 6.08 -8.56 -24.67
N ASN A 104 7.07 -8.38 -25.53
CA ASN A 104 7.04 -8.91 -26.89
C ASN A 104 7.17 -10.43 -26.91
N ASN A 105 6.43 -11.08 -27.80
CA ASN A 105 6.61 -12.50 -28.07
C ASN A 105 7.98 -12.74 -28.70
N VAL A 106 8.82 -13.51 -28.02
CA VAL A 106 10.20 -13.80 -28.46
C VAL A 106 10.38 -15.26 -28.87
N ARG A 107 9.42 -16.12 -28.54
CA ARG A 107 9.48 -17.55 -28.85
C ARG A 107 8.08 -18.15 -28.96
N VAL A 108 7.82 -18.81 -30.07
CA VAL A 108 6.63 -19.68 -30.24
C VAL A 108 6.86 -21.02 -29.53
N GLY A 109 5.76 -21.70 -29.21
CA GLY A 109 5.80 -23.00 -28.55
C GLY A 109 6.49 -24.11 -29.35
N PRO A 110 6.76 -25.26 -28.71
CA PRO A 110 7.18 -26.46 -29.42
C PRO A 110 6.10 -26.93 -30.41
N GLY A 111 6.52 -27.50 -31.54
CA GLY A 111 5.61 -28.01 -32.57
C GLY A 111 5.12 -26.97 -33.59
N TYR A 112 5.55 -25.71 -33.45
CA TYR A 112 5.30 -24.66 -34.43
C TYR A 112 6.54 -24.44 -35.31
N ASP A 113 6.38 -24.59 -36.62
CA ASP A 113 7.39 -24.23 -37.63
C ASP A 113 6.92 -23.00 -38.41
N VAL A 114 6.81 -21.87 -37.71
CA VAL A 114 6.35 -20.59 -38.26
C VAL A 114 7.19 -19.44 -37.72
N PRO A 115 7.25 -18.30 -38.44
CA PRO A 115 7.87 -17.09 -37.93
C PRO A 115 7.22 -16.60 -36.63
N LEU A 116 7.97 -15.83 -35.84
CA LEU A 116 7.46 -15.19 -34.63
C LEU A 116 6.25 -14.31 -34.92
N ILE A 117 5.12 -14.63 -34.29
CA ILE A 117 3.92 -13.80 -34.35
C ILE A 117 4.14 -12.56 -33.47
N GLN A 118 4.05 -11.37 -34.09
CA GLN A 118 4.23 -10.07 -33.43
C GLN A 118 3.02 -9.73 -32.55
N ARG A 119 2.96 -10.37 -31.39
CA ARG A 119 2.02 -10.07 -30.30
C ARG A 119 2.80 -9.69 -29.06
N ARG A 120 2.18 -8.91 -28.19
CA ARG A 120 2.76 -8.52 -26.91
C ARG A 120 1.78 -8.71 -25.77
N VAL A 121 2.31 -9.10 -24.61
CA VAL A 121 1.60 -9.00 -23.35
C VAL A 121 1.71 -7.56 -22.87
N SER A 122 0.60 -6.99 -22.43
CA SER A 122 0.58 -5.64 -21.85
C SER A 122 1.36 -5.60 -20.54
N THR A 123 2.36 -4.74 -20.46
CA THR A 123 3.16 -4.49 -19.25
C THR A 123 2.56 -3.33 -18.45
N LEU A 124 2.72 -3.35 -17.13
CA LEU A 124 2.39 -2.23 -16.26
C LEU A 124 3.67 -1.55 -15.81
N HIS A 125 3.61 -0.22 -15.62
CA HIS A 125 4.70 0.50 -14.94
C HIS A 125 4.84 -0.04 -13.52
N SER A 126 6.04 -0.52 -13.21
CA SER A 126 6.35 -1.15 -11.92
C SER A 126 7.72 -0.72 -11.41
N GLU A 127 7.84 -0.56 -10.09
CA GLU A 127 9.08 -0.18 -9.43
C GLU A 127 9.30 -1.06 -8.19
N GLU A 128 10.54 -1.49 -7.98
CA GLU A 128 10.96 -2.10 -6.72
C GLU A 128 11.55 -1.01 -5.84
N MET A 129 10.89 -0.73 -4.72
CA MET A 129 11.25 0.38 -3.85
C MET A 129 10.92 0.00 -2.41
N ASN A 130 11.76 0.40 -1.46
CA ASN A 130 11.47 0.22 -0.03
C ASN A 130 11.13 -1.24 0.37
N GLY A 131 11.77 -2.23 -0.27
CA GLY A 131 11.51 -3.66 -0.05
C GLY A 131 10.14 -4.16 -0.53
N GLY A 132 9.37 -3.34 -1.26
CA GLY A 132 8.11 -3.69 -1.90
C GLY A 132 8.18 -3.58 -3.42
N ILE A 133 7.30 -4.32 -4.08
CA ILE A 133 7.05 -4.25 -5.52
C ILE A 133 5.79 -3.41 -5.71
N PHE A 134 5.90 -2.30 -6.42
CA PHE A 134 4.80 -1.38 -6.68
C PHE A 134 4.42 -1.38 -8.15
N ALA A 135 3.13 -1.19 -8.43
CA ALA A 135 2.63 -0.91 -9.77
C ALA A 135 1.82 0.38 -9.79
N TRP A 136 1.90 1.08 -10.92
CA TRP A 136 1.14 2.29 -11.17
C TRP A 136 -0.27 1.93 -11.64
N SER A 137 -1.27 2.44 -10.91
CA SER A 137 -2.64 2.55 -11.39
C SER A 137 -2.78 3.90 -12.08
N GLY A 138 -3.03 3.93 -13.38
CA GLY A 138 -3.27 5.16 -14.14
C GLY A 138 -4.17 4.87 -15.33
N GLN A 139 -4.75 5.92 -15.91
CA GLN A 139 -5.63 5.75 -17.08
C GLN A 139 -4.79 5.38 -18.31
N GLY A 140 -5.31 4.48 -19.16
CA GLY A 140 -4.80 4.30 -20.53
C GLY A 140 -3.31 3.96 -20.71
N GLY A 141 -2.62 3.41 -19.69
CA GLY A 141 -1.17 3.17 -19.77
C GLY A 141 -0.34 4.45 -19.67
N GLU A 142 -0.89 5.51 -19.09
CA GLU A 142 -0.17 6.73 -18.75
C GLU A 142 1.11 6.43 -17.97
N THR A 143 2.15 7.19 -18.31
CA THR A 143 3.41 7.18 -17.55
C THR A 143 3.15 7.75 -16.15
N PRO A 144 3.75 7.17 -15.09
CA PRO A 144 3.64 7.68 -13.75
C PRO A 144 4.00 9.16 -13.67
N SER A 145 3.11 9.97 -13.09
CA SER A 145 3.31 11.42 -12.94
C SER A 145 4.19 11.78 -11.74
N TRP A 146 4.48 10.82 -10.87
CA TRP A 146 5.45 10.94 -9.78
C TRP A 146 6.19 9.63 -9.54
N ARG A 147 7.26 9.69 -8.74
CA ARG A 147 8.07 8.53 -8.31
C ARG A 147 7.86 8.27 -6.83
N LEU A 148 8.06 7.03 -6.41
CA LEU A 148 8.06 6.69 -4.99
C LEU A 148 9.32 7.23 -4.32
N PRO A 149 9.23 7.80 -3.10
CA PRO A 149 10.41 8.22 -2.36
C PRO A 149 11.18 7.00 -1.84
N GLN A 150 12.51 7.07 -1.87
CA GLN A 150 13.36 6.10 -1.19
C GLN A 150 13.44 6.48 0.29
N LEU A 151 12.98 5.61 1.19
CA LEU A 151 12.99 5.93 2.62
C LEU A 151 14.42 5.82 3.20
N PRO A 152 14.80 6.71 4.14
CA PRO A 152 16.09 6.65 4.81
C PRO A 152 16.32 5.31 5.52
N GLY A 153 17.56 4.79 5.47
CA GLY A 153 17.96 3.58 6.20
C GLY A 153 17.50 2.25 5.58
N GLN A 154 16.62 2.27 4.58
CA GLN A 154 16.12 1.04 3.94
C GLN A 154 17.14 0.35 3.03
N ALA A 155 18.12 1.07 2.49
CA ALA A 155 19.20 0.47 1.71
C ALA A 155 20.02 -0.58 2.50
N SER A 156 19.99 -0.51 3.84
CA SER A 156 20.76 -1.41 4.71
C SER A 156 20.01 -2.69 5.09
N ARG A 157 18.67 -2.73 4.97
CA ARG A 157 17.85 -3.88 5.36
C ARG A 157 16.43 -3.82 4.81
N ALA A 158 15.94 -4.98 4.32
CA ALA A 158 14.54 -5.15 3.94
C ALA A 158 13.59 -4.99 5.13
N PRO A 159 12.46 -4.26 4.97
CA PRO A 159 11.41 -4.17 5.98
C PRO A 159 10.76 -5.53 6.26
N LEU A 160 10.13 -5.64 7.43
CA LEU A 160 9.17 -6.71 7.70
C LEU A 160 7.79 -6.22 7.29
N PHE A 161 7.07 -7.03 6.50
CA PHE A 161 5.69 -6.75 6.10
C PHE A 161 4.71 -7.73 6.73
N LYS A 162 3.50 -7.24 6.99
CA LYS A 162 2.29 -8.01 7.26
C LYS A 162 1.19 -7.50 6.34
N THR A 163 0.36 -8.41 5.84
CA THR A 163 -0.70 -8.10 4.89
C THR A 163 -2.07 -8.50 5.43
N PHE A 164 -3.09 -7.72 5.06
CA PHE A 164 -4.46 -7.87 5.55
C PHE A 164 -5.45 -7.55 4.44
N ASP A 165 -6.54 -8.31 4.36
CA ASP A 165 -7.69 -7.95 3.52
C ASP A 165 -8.71 -7.22 4.37
N LEU A 166 -9.11 -6.02 3.93
CA LEU A 166 -10.04 -5.14 4.63
C LEU A 166 -11.21 -4.72 3.72
N HIS A 167 -12.40 -4.61 4.29
CA HIS A 167 -13.61 -4.15 3.61
C HIS A 167 -13.76 -2.62 3.69
N THR A 168 -12.89 -1.90 2.97
CA THR A 168 -12.85 -0.43 2.98
C THR A 168 -12.26 0.13 1.67
N HIS A 169 -11.93 1.42 1.63
CA HIS A 169 -11.28 2.11 0.52
C HIS A 169 -9.94 2.72 0.97
N PRO A 170 -8.90 2.83 0.10
CA PRO A 170 -7.61 3.43 0.47
C PRO A 170 -7.72 4.82 1.10
N GLN A 171 -8.64 5.64 0.60
CA GLN A 171 -8.92 6.96 1.18
C GLN A 171 -9.33 6.88 2.66
N GLU A 172 -10.14 5.90 3.05
CA GLU A 172 -10.55 5.75 4.46
C GLU A 172 -9.40 5.28 5.35
N VAL A 173 -8.55 4.39 4.83
CA VAL A 173 -7.35 3.93 5.55
C VAL A 173 -6.41 5.10 5.82
N CYS A 174 -6.18 5.94 4.81
CA CYS A 174 -5.29 7.10 4.91
C CYS A 174 -5.92 8.25 5.71
N GLU A 175 -7.26 8.42 5.69
CA GLU A 175 -7.99 9.43 6.47
C GLU A 175 -7.75 9.29 7.98
N ASN A 176 -7.73 8.04 8.49
CA ASN A 176 -7.51 7.75 9.91
C ASN A 176 -6.24 8.40 10.47
N ILE A 177 -5.21 8.59 9.64
CA ILE A 177 -3.92 9.15 10.08
C ILE A 177 -4.07 10.59 10.58
N PHE A 178 -5.04 11.34 10.05
CA PHE A 178 -5.28 12.73 10.43
C PHE A 178 -6.42 12.91 11.44
N ASP A 179 -7.03 11.81 11.90
CA ASP A 179 -8.10 11.84 12.88
C ASP A 179 -7.51 11.80 14.31
N ALA A 180 -7.27 12.97 14.90
CA ALA A 180 -6.85 13.05 16.30
C ALA A 180 -7.91 12.55 17.30
N GLY A 181 -9.18 12.48 16.89
CA GLY A 181 -10.27 11.92 17.70
C GLY A 181 -10.13 10.40 17.87
N HIS A 182 -9.84 9.68 16.78
CA HIS A 182 -9.62 8.23 16.84
C HIS A 182 -8.44 7.86 17.73
N THR A 183 -7.35 8.64 17.72
CA THR A 183 -6.16 8.27 18.52
C THR A 183 -6.46 8.24 20.01
N ARG A 184 -7.30 9.18 20.49
CA ARG A 184 -7.80 9.18 21.86
C ARG A 184 -8.81 8.08 22.11
N ALA A 185 -9.82 7.93 21.25
CA ALA A 185 -10.94 7.00 21.47
C ALA A 185 -10.54 5.52 21.30
N VAL A 186 -9.73 5.23 20.28
CA VAL A 186 -9.35 3.88 19.84
C VAL A 186 -8.01 3.47 20.42
N HIS A 187 -6.99 4.33 20.48
CA HIS A 187 -5.68 3.94 21.01
C HIS A 187 -5.43 4.39 22.46
N GLY A 188 -6.26 5.28 22.99
CA GLY A 188 -6.08 5.80 24.35
C GLY A 188 -4.85 6.72 24.48
N TYR A 189 -4.40 7.31 23.37
CA TYR A 189 -3.31 8.28 23.40
C TYR A 189 -3.78 9.57 24.08
N ALA A 190 -2.87 10.17 24.85
CA ALA A 190 -3.07 11.45 25.52
C ALA A 190 -2.28 12.54 24.79
N ASP A 191 -2.63 13.80 25.05
CA ASP A 191 -1.91 14.97 24.53
C ASP A 191 -1.67 14.91 23.01
N CYS A 192 -2.65 14.37 22.27
CA CYS A 192 -2.56 14.24 20.82
C CYS A 192 -2.88 15.59 20.17
N PHE A 193 -1.86 16.24 19.59
CA PHE A 193 -2.03 17.49 18.85
C PHE A 193 -1.15 17.53 17.61
N MET A 194 -1.55 18.34 16.64
CA MET A 194 -0.76 18.58 15.44
C MET A 194 0.37 19.56 15.73
N ARG A 195 1.61 19.10 15.59
CA ARG A 195 2.81 19.95 15.66
C ARG A 195 2.99 20.78 14.39
N ARG A 196 2.62 20.22 13.24
CA ARG A 196 2.62 20.89 11.94
C ARG A 196 1.29 20.61 11.26
N PRO A 197 0.55 21.66 10.84
CA PRO A 197 -0.70 21.47 10.10
C PRO A 197 -0.43 20.70 8.80
N PRO A 198 -1.44 20.07 8.20
CA PRO A 198 -1.21 19.31 6.99
C PRO A 198 -0.88 20.25 5.84
N VAL A 199 0.07 19.82 5.03
CA VAL A 199 0.49 20.52 3.83
C VAL A 199 0.23 19.59 2.66
N ALA A 200 -0.62 20.04 1.74
CA ALA A 200 -0.85 19.40 0.46
C ALA A 200 0.09 20.03 -0.59
N ASP A 201 0.92 19.22 -1.23
CA ASP A 201 1.74 19.62 -2.38
C ASP A 201 1.58 18.58 -3.49
N LYS A 202 0.74 18.89 -4.48
CA LYS A 202 0.40 17.97 -5.59
C LYS A 202 -0.04 16.60 -5.06
N HIS A 203 0.75 15.56 -5.36
CA HIS A 203 0.52 14.17 -4.98
C HIS A 203 0.95 13.86 -3.53
N GLU A 204 1.58 14.80 -2.82
CA GLU A 204 2.02 14.61 -1.44
C GLU A 204 1.08 15.31 -0.46
N TYR A 205 0.89 14.67 0.70
CA TYR A 205 0.15 15.25 1.81
C TYR A 205 0.84 14.87 3.11
N SER A 206 1.38 15.86 3.82
CA SER A 206 2.22 15.62 5.00
C SER A 206 1.72 16.37 6.22
N ALA A 207 1.89 15.78 7.41
CA ALA A 207 1.58 16.42 8.69
C ALA A 207 2.57 15.95 9.75
N ALA A 208 2.60 16.63 10.90
CA ALA A 208 3.32 16.14 12.06
C ALA A 208 2.42 16.19 13.30
N LEU A 209 2.37 15.10 14.05
CA LEU A 209 1.61 14.97 15.28
C LEU A 209 2.56 14.66 16.45
N ARG A 210 2.14 15.04 17.64
CA ARG A 210 2.73 14.56 18.89
C ARG A 210 1.63 13.94 19.72
N PHE A 211 1.98 12.85 20.39
CA PHE A 211 1.11 12.20 21.36
C PHE A 211 1.93 11.56 22.48
N SER A 212 1.26 11.33 23.60
CA SER A 212 1.80 10.66 24.78
C SER A 212 1.10 9.34 24.96
N ARG A 213 1.86 8.26 25.25
CA ARG A 213 1.26 6.97 25.60
C ARG A 213 2.02 6.23 26.70
N PRO A 214 1.34 5.43 27.53
CA PRO A 214 2.00 4.50 28.44
C PRO A 214 2.85 3.50 27.64
N PHE A 215 4.09 3.34 28.06
CA PHE A 215 5.04 2.39 27.49
C PHE A 215 5.76 1.64 28.62
N PRO A 216 5.13 0.64 29.25
CA PRO A 216 5.74 -0.10 30.35
C PRO A 216 7.04 -0.80 29.92
N PRO A 217 8.07 -0.86 30.78
CA PRO A 217 8.17 -0.28 32.13
C PRO A 217 8.62 1.20 32.17
N PHE A 218 8.75 1.88 31.03
CA PHE A 218 9.36 3.21 30.90
C PHE A 218 8.45 4.41 31.24
N GLY A 219 7.27 4.13 31.82
CA GLY A 219 6.26 5.13 32.15
C GLY A 219 5.55 5.66 30.91
N VAL A 220 5.14 6.93 30.94
CA VAL A 220 4.55 7.61 29.78
C VAL A 220 5.68 8.17 28.91
N LEU A 221 5.63 7.89 27.61
CA LEU A 221 6.59 8.41 26.62
C LEU A 221 5.87 9.32 25.63
N GLU A 222 6.47 10.49 25.41
CA GLU A 222 6.11 11.37 24.30
C GLU A 222 6.70 10.83 23.00
N SER A 223 5.88 10.81 21.96
CA SER A 223 6.27 10.38 20.62
C SER A 223 5.90 11.45 19.61
N ASP A 224 6.87 11.79 18.76
CA ASP A 224 6.69 12.58 17.56
C ASP A 224 6.39 11.65 16.39
N LEU A 225 5.42 12.04 15.56
CA LEU A 225 5.00 11.30 14.38
C LEU A 225 5.01 12.23 13.17
N ASP A 226 5.98 12.05 12.28
CA ASP A 226 6.05 12.74 11.00
C ASP A 226 5.43 11.85 9.91
N ILE A 227 4.40 12.33 9.24
CA ILE A 227 3.61 11.58 8.25
C ILE A 227 3.77 12.20 6.87
N SER A 228 3.90 11.33 5.87
CA SER A 228 3.85 11.68 4.45
C SER A 228 3.01 10.65 3.68
N LEU A 229 1.97 11.11 3.00
CA LEU A 229 1.24 10.36 1.99
C LEU A 229 1.80 10.68 0.60
N HIS A 230 1.90 9.67 -0.26
CA HIS A 230 2.26 9.79 -1.68
C HIS A 230 1.14 9.16 -2.53
N GLY A 231 0.20 10.00 -2.95
CA GLY A 231 -1.10 9.56 -3.43
C GLY A 231 -1.89 8.80 -2.35
N LEU A 232 -2.79 7.92 -2.77
CA LEU A 232 -3.57 7.08 -1.85
C LEU A 232 -3.00 5.68 -1.65
N GLY A 233 -1.89 5.36 -2.32
CA GLY A 233 -1.37 4.00 -2.39
C GLY A 233 -0.09 3.76 -1.61
N PHE A 234 0.58 4.80 -1.13
CA PHE A 234 1.76 4.65 -0.29
C PHE A 234 1.81 5.76 0.75
N PHE A 235 2.04 5.39 2.00
CA PHE A 235 2.38 6.35 3.02
C PHE A 235 3.46 5.85 3.94
N GLU A 236 4.16 6.81 4.52
CA GLU A 236 5.14 6.58 5.57
C GLU A 236 4.84 7.42 6.80
N ALA A 237 5.22 6.87 7.95
CA ALA A 237 5.11 7.52 9.23
C ALA A 237 6.38 7.26 10.03
N THR A 238 7.14 8.31 10.31
CA THR A 238 8.36 8.24 11.13
C THR A 238 8.00 8.56 12.58
N PHE A 239 8.10 7.53 13.42
CA PHE A 239 7.98 7.64 14.86
C PHE A 239 9.34 8.00 15.46
N HIS A 240 9.39 9.07 16.24
CA HIS A 240 10.55 9.46 17.03
C HIS A 240 10.17 9.55 18.51
N VAL A 241 10.89 8.83 19.37
CA VAL A 241 10.70 8.83 20.82
C VAL A 241 11.92 9.50 21.46
N PRO A 242 11.88 10.82 21.71
CA PRO A 242 13.08 11.60 22.07
C PRO A 242 13.76 11.10 23.36
N LYS A 243 12.98 10.69 24.35
CA LYS A 243 13.48 10.26 25.68
C LYS A 243 14.41 9.05 25.61
N ILE A 244 14.26 8.19 24.60
CA ILE A 244 15.09 6.99 24.40
C ILE A 244 15.86 7.02 23.07
N GLY A 245 15.77 8.13 22.33
CA GLY A 245 16.41 8.31 21.03
C GLY A 245 15.97 7.29 19.97
N LEU A 246 14.77 6.71 20.08
CA LEU A 246 14.29 5.68 19.16
C LEU A 246 13.66 6.32 17.92
N LYS A 247 14.06 5.88 16.72
CA LYS A 247 13.41 6.22 15.45
C LYS A 247 12.96 4.96 14.73
N MET A 248 11.71 4.94 14.27
CA MET A 248 11.12 3.84 13.54
C MET A 248 10.32 4.39 12.38
N VAL A 249 10.48 3.80 11.19
CA VAL A 249 9.63 4.13 10.04
C VAL A 249 8.63 3.01 9.84
N VAL A 250 7.36 3.39 9.88
CA VAL A 250 6.24 2.56 9.47
C VAL A 250 5.87 2.98 8.05
N MET A 251 5.54 2.01 7.21
CA MET A 251 4.99 2.28 5.89
C MET A 251 3.71 1.47 5.72
N ALA A 252 2.75 1.99 4.97
CA ALA A 252 1.62 1.18 4.54
C ALA A 252 1.18 1.49 3.12
N SER A 253 0.58 0.48 2.51
CA SER A 253 0.06 0.53 1.15
C SER A 253 -1.28 -0.20 1.08
N PRO A 254 -2.40 0.53 1.13
CA PRO A 254 -3.74 -0.03 0.91
C PRO A 254 -4.01 -0.14 -0.58
N ARG A 255 -3.80 -1.34 -1.17
CA ARG A 255 -4.08 -1.60 -2.58
C ARG A 255 -5.54 -2.01 -2.77
N PRO A 256 -6.35 -1.32 -3.60
CA PRO A 256 -7.65 -1.85 -4.00
C PRO A 256 -7.49 -3.16 -4.78
N VAL A 257 -8.21 -4.19 -4.35
CA VAL A 257 -8.31 -5.47 -5.05
C VAL A 257 -9.63 -5.59 -5.79
N GLU A 258 -10.70 -5.08 -5.18
CA GLU A 258 -12.08 -5.03 -5.70
C GLU A 258 -12.76 -3.76 -5.17
N PRO A 259 -13.94 -3.37 -5.68
CA PRO A 259 -14.67 -2.25 -5.10
C PRO A 259 -14.89 -2.47 -3.60
N TRP A 260 -14.54 -1.47 -2.80
CA TRP A 260 -14.61 -1.52 -1.33
C TRP A 260 -13.85 -2.67 -0.66
N ARG A 261 -12.86 -3.26 -1.34
CA ARG A 261 -11.92 -4.22 -0.75
C ARG A 261 -10.50 -3.76 -1.00
N VAL A 262 -9.72 -3.69 0.06
CA VAL A 262 -8.29 -3.37 0.00
C VAL A 262 -7.46 -4.50 0.57
N HIS A 263 -6.33 -4.74 -0.07
CA HIS A 263 -5.23 -5.49 0.50
C HIS A 263 -4.23 -4.48 1.09
N LEU A 264 -4.19 -4.38 2.41
CA LEU A 264 -3.28 -3.49 3.13
C LEU A 264 -1.97 -4.22 3.41
N ALA A 265 -0.87 -3.72 2.84
CA ALA A 265 0.47 -4.07 3.30
C ALA A 265 0.92 -3.06 4.36
N LEU A 266 1.30 -3.54 5.54
CA LEU A 266 1.82 -2.74 6.64
C LEU A 266 3.26 -3.21 6.95
N GLY A 267 4.21 -2.29 6.84
CA GLY A 267 5.63 -2.56 6.92
C GLY A 267 6.31 -1.76 8.05
N VAL A 268 7.31 -2.37 8.68
CA VAL A 268 8.20 -1.71 9.64
C VAL A 268 9.63 -1.86 9.14
N SER A 269 10.31 -0.73 8.95
CA SER A 269 11.74 -0.72 8.60
C SER A 269 12.63 -0.91 9.83
N SER A 270 13.95 -0.94 9.63
CA SER A 270 14.92 -1.02 10.72
C SER A 270 14.72 0.15 11.71
N VAL A 271 14.57 -0.21 12.97
CA VAL A 271 14.57 0.77 14.06
C VAL A 271 15.99 1.30 14.23
N SER A 272 16.14 2.61 14.17
CA SER A 272 17.42 3.29 14.35
C SER A 272 17.43 4.03 15.67
N LEU A 273 18.63 4.20 16.23
CA LEU A 273 18.84 5.09 17.37
C LEU A 273 19.30 6.44 16.81
N ASP A 274 18.80 7.56 17.32
CA ASP A 274 19.15 8.90 16.85
C ASP A 274 20.67 9.14 16.98
N PRO A 275 21.38 9.54 15.89
CA PRO A 275 22.82 9.82 15.92
C PRO A 275 23.22 10.89 16.95
N GLY A 276 22.31 11.79 17.30
CA GLY A 276 22.48 12.82 18.32
C GLY A 276 22.26 12.32 19.75
N PHE A 277 21.76 11.11 19.95
CA PHE A 277 21.45 10.60 21.28
C PHE A 277 22.71 10.16 22.04
N GLY A 278 22.93 10.74 23.23
CA GLY A 278 24.23 10.86 23.90
C GLY A 278 25.14 9.63 23.87
N TRP A 279 24.65 8.44 24.25
CA TRP A 279 25.46 7.23 24.29
C TRP A 279 25.55 6.49 22.94
N ARG A 280 24.62 6.72 21.99
CA ARG A 280 24.65 6.08 20.66
C ARG A 280 25.88 6.49 19.86
N ARG A 281 26.39 7.72 20.00
CA ARG A 281 27.63 8.18 19.34
C ARG A 281 28.84 7.27 19.62
N ARG A 282 28.81 6.52 20.72
CA ARG A 282 29.90 5.63 21.15
C ARG A 282 29.67 4.16 20.76
N LEU A 283 28.54 3.82 20.15
CA LEU A 283 28.24 2.44 19.75
C LEU A 283 28.77 2.12 18.35
N PRO A 284 29.48 0.99 18.18
CA PRO A 284 29.74 0.40 16.87
C PRO A 284 28.48 0.20 16.03
N GLU A 285 28.52 0.55 14.74
CA GLU A 285 27.39 0.39 13.80
C GLU A 285 26.90 -1.08 13.71
N LYS A 286 27.80 -2.06 13.88
CA LYS A 286 27.43 -3.48 13.96
C LYS A 286 26.52 -3.79 15.15
N LEU A 287 26.72 -3.14 16.30
CA LEU A 287 25.86 -3.29 17.48
C LEU A 287 24.52 -2.60 17.28
N VAL A 288 24.49 -1.43 16.63
CA VAL A 288 23.24 -0.74 16.26
C VAL A 288 22.42 -1.60 15.29
N ALA A 289 23.07 -2.19 14.28
CA ALA A 289 22.43 -3.09 13.33
C ALA A 289 21.90 -4.37 13.99
N TRP A 290 22.66 -4.95 14.93
CA TRP A 290 22.22 -6.09 15.73
C TRP A 290 21.00 -5.73 16.61
N PHE A 291 21.06 -4.60 17.33
CA PHE A 291 19.94 -4.11 18.14
C PHE A 291 18.69 -3.90 17.28
N SER A 292 18.84 -3.22 16.14
CA SER A 292 17.78 -3.03 15.16
C SER A 292 17.17 -4.36 14.71
N ARG A 293 17.99 -5.38 14.44
CA ARG A 293 17.53 -6.74 14.08
C ARG A 293 16.66 -7.36 15.15
N THR A 294 17.07 -7.23 16.41
CA THR A 294 16.35 -7.84 17.54
C THR A 294 15.04 -7.13 17.84
N ILE A 295 15.00 -5.81 17.67
CA ILE A 295 13.84 -5.01 18.07
C ILE A 295 12.76 -4.90 16.98
N THR A 296 13.11 -5.08 15.70
CA THR A 296 12.15 -4.94 14.58
C THR A 296 10.95 -5.91 14.70
N PRO A 297 11.12 -7.22 15.00
CA PRO A 297 9.98 -8.12 15.21
C PRO A 297 9.08 -7.72 16.38
N MET A 298 9.68 -7.21 17.46
CA MET A 298 8.93 -6.70 18.62
C MET A 298 8.10 -5.47 18.23
N ASN A 299 8.69 -4.52 17.50
CA ASN A 299 7.97 -3.35 17.00
C ASN A 299 6.85 -3.72 16.04
N MET A 300 7.09 -4.66 15.13
CA MET A 300 6.03 -5.20 14.27
C MET A 300 4.87 -5.76 15.11
N ARG A 301 5.16 -6.55 16.15
CA ARG A 301 4.12 -7.05 17.06
C ARG A 301 3.35 -5.93 17.77
N MET A 302 4.04 -4.87 18.21
CA MET A 302 3.40 -3.72 18.84
C MET A 302 2.50 -2.97 17.85
N LEU A 303 3.00 -2.71 16.63
CA LEU A 303 2.22 -2.10 15.56
C LEU A 303 0.97 -2.92 15.22
N MET A 304 1.07 -4.26 15.17
CA MET A 304 -0.11 -5.10 14.93
C MET A 304 -1.12 -5.03 16.07
N ALA A 305 -0.66 -4.90 17.31
CA ALA A 305 -1.55 -4.72 18.45
C ALA A 305 -2.25 -3.36 18.43
N ASP A 306 -1.55 -2.31 18.00
CA ASP A 306 -2.11 -0.97 17.85
C ASP A 306 -3.11 -0.89 16.67
N ALA A 307 -2.83 -1.54 15.55
CA ALA A 307 -3.68 -1.53 14.34
C ALA A 307 -4.91 -2.44 14.41
N ALA A 308 -4.92 -3.46 15.29
CA ALA A 308 -6.01 -4.44 15.35
C ALA A 308 -7.41 -3.84 15.59
N PRO A 309 -7.60 -2.84 16.49
CA PRO A 309 -8.88 -2.15 16.62
C PRO A 309 -9.30 -1.41 15.35
N ASP A 310 -8.37 -0.77 14.62
CA ASP A 310 -8.66 -0.05 13.38
C ASP A 310 -9.16 -1.00 12.30
N HIS A 311 -8.51 -2.16 12.14
CA HIS A 311 -8.95 -3.20 11.22
C HIS A 311 -10.40 -3.61 11.51
N GLY A 312 -10.73 -3.81 12.80
CA GLY A 312 -12.08 -4.17 13.22
C GLY A 312 -13.13 -3.11 12.91
N ILE A 313 -12.76 -1.82 12.95
CA ILE A 313 -13.62 -0.68 12.60
C ILE A 313 -13.75 -0.59 11.08
N TRP A 314 -12.65 -0.62 10.32
CA TRP A 314 -12.67 -0.51 8.86
C TRP A 314 -13.52 -1.58 8.21
N ASP A 315 -13.47 -2.82 8.72
CA ASP A 315 -14.28 -3.93 8.20
C ASP A 315 -15.80 -3.76 8.41
N ARG A 316 -16.23 -2.76 9.19
CA ARG A 316 -17.63 -2.59 9.64
C ARG A 316 -18.16 -1.16 9.56
N LYS A 317 -17.32 -0.19 9.18
CA LYS A 317 -17.75 1.20 8.98
C LYS A 317 -18.30 1.38 7.57
N HIS A 318 -18.97 2.51 7.32
CA HIS A 318 -19.30 2.95 5.97
C HIS A 318 -18.77 4.32 5.60
N TYR A 319 -18.40 4.46 4.33
CA TYR A 319 -17.97 5.75 3.80
C TYR A 319 -19.16 6.71 3.80
N THR A 320 -19.02 7.80 4.55
CA THR A 320 -20.05 8.83 4.69
C THR A 320 -19.59 10.09 3.98
N SER A 321 -20.38 10.64 3.05
CA SER A 321 -20.06 11.88 2.34
C SER A 321 -21.34 12.70 2.07
N PRO A 322 -21.44 13.96 2.57
CA PRO A 322 -20.46 14.66 3.41
C PRO A 322 -20.40 14.07 4.84
N PRO A 323 -19.24 14.10 5.51
CA PRO A 323 -19.14 13.70 6.91
C PRO A 323 -19.70 14.79 7.84
N ALA A 324 -20.35 14.39 8.93
CA ALA A 324 -20.84 15.30 9.96
C ALA A 324 -19.72 15.61 10.97
N LEU A 325 -18.88 16.61 10.65
CA LEU A 325 -17.71 16.95 11.46
C LEU A 325 -18.02 17.93 12.58
N VAL A 326 -17.42 17.73 13.75
CA VAL A 326 -17.35 18.76 14.81
C VAL A 326 -16.11 19.65 14.64
N ARG A 327 -16.10 20.82 15.29
CA ARG A 327 -15.06 21.85 15.07
C ARG A 327 -13.65 21.38 15.44
N GLU A 328 -13.54 20.49 16.41
CA GLU A 328 -12.30 19.97 16.97
C GLU A 328 -11.76 18.75 16.22
N GLU A 329 -12.52 18.20 15.27
CA GLU A 329 -12.05 17.09 14.45
C GLU A 329 -10.99 17.54 13.47
N GLY A 330 -10.10 16.60 13.14
CA GLY A 330 -8.94 16.83 12.30
C GLY A 330 -9.30 17.36 10.90
N PRO A 331 -8.29 17.65 10.07
CA PRO A 331 -8.43 18.33 8.79
C PRO A 331 -8.98 17.43 7.68
N ILE A 332 -9.95 16.57 8.01
CA ILE A 332 -10.62 15.59 7.15
C ILE A 332 -11.17 16.25 5.88
N GLY A 333 -11.80 17.42 6.00
CA GLY A 333 -12.31 18.15 4.83
C GLY A 333 -11.21 18.51 3.82
N SER A 334 -10.07 19.01 4.29
CA SER A 334 -8.94 19.36 3.43
C SER A 334 -8.26 18.12 2.81
N TYR A 335 -8.18 17.03 3.58
CA TYR A 335 -7.68 15.74 3.12
C TYR A 335 -8.55 15.21 1.98
N ARG A 336 -9.88 15.13 2.17
CA ARG A 336 -10.80 14.65 1.14
C ARG A 336 -10.79 15.51 -0.12
N LYS A 337 -10.66 16.83 0.02
CA LYS A 337 -10.48 17.74 -1.12
C LYS A 337 -9.20 17.42 -1.89
N TRP A 338 -8.10 17.16 -1.19
CA TRP A 338 -6.84 16.72 -1.82
C TRP A 338 -6.98 15.36 -2.50
N CYS A 339 -7.77 14.42 -1.95
CA CYS A 339 -7.98 13.10 -2.55
C CYS A 339 -8.67 13.15 -3.92
N GLN A 340 -9.54 14.14 -4.16
CA GLN A 340 -10.32 14.27 -5.41
C GLN A 340 -9.44 14.22 -6.66
N GLN A 341 -8.20 14.71 -6.59
CA GLN A 341 -7.29 14.73 -7.74
C GLN A 341 -6.87 13.34 -8.25
N PHE A 342 -6.97 12.30 -7.40
CA PHE A 342 -6.58 10.93 -7.77
C PHE A 342 -7.71 10.14 -8.41
N TYR A 343 -8.93 10.66 -8.34
CA TYR A 343 -10.09 10.08 -9.00
C TYR A 343 -10.32 10.88 -10.27
N ALA A 344 -10.09 10.25 -11.42
CA ALA A 344 -10.42 10.89 -12.67
C ALA A 344 -11.94 11.21 -12.71
N PRO A 345 -12.35 12.32 -13.33
CA PRO A 345 -13.74 12.54 -13.63
C PRO A 345 -14.22 11.40 -14.54
N ASP A 346 -15.27 10.70 -14.09
CA ASP A 346 -15.87 9.55 -14.73
C ASP A 346 -16.22 9.86 -16.21
N ARG A 347 -15.71 9.06 -17.16
CA ARG A 347 -16.12 9.11 -18.57
C ARG A 347 -17.00 7.91 -18.93
N GLY A 348 -17.83 7.45 -17.99
CA GLY A 348 -18.78 6.35 -18.19
C GLY A 348 -20.25 6.75 -18.41
N ALA A 349 -20.57 8.04 -18.67
CA ALA A 349 -21.97 8.49 -18.85
C ALA A 349 -22.22 9.42 -20.07
N VAL A 350 -21.25 9.57 -20.98
CA VAL A 350 -21.44 10.36 -22.22
C VAL A 350 -20.88 9.59 -23.42
N ALA A 351 -21.57 8.51 -23.78
CA ALA A 351 -21.42 7.84 -25.07
C ALA A 351 -22.65 6.98 -25.37
N ASP A 352 -23.85 7.56 -25.26
CA ASP A 352 -25.11 6.98 -25.79
C ASP A 352 -26.17 8.08 -25.99
N ALA A 353 -25.75 9.25 -26.51
CA ALA A 353 -26.66 10.37 -26.81
C ALA A 353 -26.55 10.92 -28.24
N ASP A 354 -25.79 10.28 -29.14
CA ASP A 354 -25.67 10.73 -30.53
C ASP A 354 -25.68 9.57 -31.54
N ALA A 355 -26.54 8.58 -31.30
CA ALA A 355 -26.91 7.58 -32.30
C ALA A 355 -28.45 7.45 -32.32
N GLY A 356 -29.15 8.50 -32.77
CA GLY A 356 -30.61 8.44 -32.84
C GLY A 356 -31.32 9.69 -33.32
N SER A 357 -31.08 10.12 -34.57
CA SER A 357 -32.03 10.83 -35.47
C SER A 357 -31.23 11.49 -36.59
N ALA A 358 -31.58 11.50 -37.87
CA ALA A 358 -32.65 10.91 -38.64
C ALA A 358 -32.27 11.10 -40.12
N THR A 359 -32.72 10.15 -40.95
CA THR A 359 -33.10 10.27 -42.38
C THR A 359 -32.11 10.86 -43.38
#